data_AF-A0A1D1VNE9-F1
#
_entry.id   AF-A0A1D1VNE9-F1
#
_cell.length_a   1.000
_cell.length_b   1.000
_cell.length_c   1.000
_cell.angle_alpha   90.00
_cell.angle_beta   90.00
_cell.angle_gamma   90.00
#
_symmetry.space_group_name_H-M   'P 1'
#
loop_
_entity.id
_entity.type
_entity.pdbx_description
1 polymer ?
#
loop_
_entity_poly.entity_id
_entity_poly.type
_entity_poly.pdbx_seq_one_letter_code
_entity_poly.pdbx_strand_id
1 'polypeptide(L)'
;MAQTAVLLVVCVMVVCSCIDGRPNVVDTCPGGQRMCGTQCYSPFLEQTCYHGVVCNKGERVCGTQCYSSYLGQQCVDNNKGIVCGKGEKLCAGTRCYSTFHGQQCIDGIVCERGEITCGNQCFNPLIGQQCLSAIVCAKNQLLCGDHCYNPQAGQQCHIATPR
;
A
#
# COMPACT_ATOMS: atom_id res chain seq x y z
N MET A 1 31.79 0.97 -1.80
CA MET A 1 30.49 0.34 -1.50
C MET A 1 29.49 1.44 -1.21
N ALA A 2 28.63 1.77 -2.17
CA ALA A 2 27.39 2.52 -1.95
C ALA A 2 26.53 2.34 -3.20
N GLN A 3 25.31 1.83 -2.99
CA GLN A 3 24.33 1.49 -4.02
C GLN A 3 23.81 2.75 -4.71
N THR A 4 23.94 2.82 -6.03
CA THR A 4 23.28 3.82 -6.86
C THR A 4 21.80 3.45 -6.96
N ALA A 5 20.95 4.20 -6.26
CA ALA A 5 19.51 4.13 -6.40
C ALA A 5 19.12 4.51 -7.83
N VAL A 6 18.56 3.56 -8.57
CA VAL A 6 17.92 3.81 -9.87
C VAL A 6 16.57 4.47 -9.59
N LEU A 7 16.59 5.78 -9.41
CA LEU A 7 15.38 6.60 -9.43
C LEU A 7 15.00 6.79 -10.91
N LEU A 8 14.11 5.95 -11.43
CA LEU A 8 13.46 6.15 -12.73
C LEU A 8 12.56 7.39 -12.63
N VAL A 9 13.16 8.57 -12.80
CA VAL A 9 12.42 9.81 -13.01
C VAL A 9 11.85 9.75 -14.41
N VAL A 10 10.57 9.41 -14.52
CA VAL A 10 9.79 9.61 -15.75
C VAL A 10 9.66 11.12 -15.93
N CYS A 11 10.61 11.73 -16.66
CA CYS A 11 10.59 13.15 -16.98
C CYS A 11 9.43 13.44 -17.95
N VAL A 12 8.30 13.92 -17.42
CA VAL A 12 7.33 14.68 -18.21
C VAL A 12 7.99 16.02 -18.54
N MET A 13 8.27 16.25 -19.82
CA MET A 13 8.78 17.53 -20.30
C MET A 13 7.63 18.53 -20.30
N VAL A 14 7.50 19.30 -19.22
CA VAL A 14 6.54 20.41 -19.14
C VAL A 14 7.03 21.54 -20.02
N VAL A 15 6.48 21.65 -21.23
CA VAL A 15 6.74 22.80 -22.12
C VAL A 15 5.78 23.92 -21.72
N CYS A 16 6.25 24.85 -20.88
CA CYS A 16 5.52 26.08 -20.56
C CYS A 16 5.43 26.98 -21.79
N SER A 17 4.32 26.91 -22.52
CA SER A 17 3.95 27.93 -23.53
C SER A 17 2.85 28.81 -22.95
N CYS A 18 3.17 30.08 -22.70
CA CYS A 18 2.24 31.07 -22.17
C CYS A 18 1.44 31.71 -23.32
N ILE A 19 0.18 31.32 -23.46
CA ILE A 19 -0.83 32.08 -24.21
C ILE A 19 -1.91 32.48 -23.18
N ASP A 20 -2.09 33.79 -22.99
CA ASP A 20 -3.13 34.42 -22.15
C ASP A 20 -3.05 34.20 -20.62
N GLY A 21 -1.85 34.21 -20.03
CA GLY A 21 -1.69 34.39 -18.57
C GLY A 21 -2.23 33.23 -17.71
N ARG A 22 -2.56 32.09 -18.31
CA ARG A 22 -2.86 30.82 -17.63
C ARG A 22 -1.81 29.80 -18.08
N PRO A 23 -1.14 29.07 -17.17
CA PRO A 23 -0.24 27.99 -17.57
C PRO A 23 -1.09 26.88 -18.20
N ASN A 24 -1.19 26.87 -19.52
CA ASN A 24 -1.60 25.69 -20.26
C ASN A 24 -0.40 24.74 -20.20
N VAL A 25 -0.42 23.83 -19.22
CA VAL A 25 0.50 22.69 -19.20
C VAL A 25 0.11 21.83 -20.39
N VAL A 26 0.76 22.05 -21.54
CA VAL A 26 0.66 21.12 -22.65
C VAL A 26 1.53 19.94 -22.26
N ASP A 27 0.90 18.90 -21.74
CA ASP A 27 1.55 17.62 -21.46
C ASP A 27 1.98 17.00 -22.80
N THR A 28 3.17 17.40 -23.28
CA THR A 28 3.76 16.86 -24.50
C THR A 28 4.61 15.65 -24.15
N CYS A 29 4.32 14.51 -24.78
CA CYS A 29 5.16 13.34 -24.65
C CYS A 29 6.39 13.40 -25.57
N PRO A 30 7.54 12.84 -25.15
CA PRO A 30 8.68 12.61 -26.00
C PRO A 30 8.31 11.90 -27.31
N GLY A 31 9.08 12.15 -28.38
CA GLY A 31 8.83 11.56 -29.69
C GLY A 31 8.62 10.04 -29.64
N GLY A 32 7.54 9.56 -30.25
CA GLY A 32 7.17 8.14 -30.27
C GLY A 32 6.36 7.65 -29.06
N GLN A 33 6.16 8.49 -28.04
CA GLN A 33 5.27 8.20 -26.92
C GLN A 33 3.88 8.81 -27.13
N ARG A 34 2.89 8.28 -26.40
CA ARG A 34 1.50 8.73 -26.42
C ARG A 34 1.06 9.11 -25.02
N MET A 35 0.16 10.08 -24.94
CA MET A 35 -0.48 10.49 -23.68
C MET A 35 -1.49 9.46 -23.19
N CYS A 36 -1.49 9.18 -21.89
CA CYS A 36 -2.46 8.36 -21.18
C CYS A 36 -2.79 9.04 -19.85
N GLY A 37 -3.88 9.80 -19.79
CA GLY A 37 -4.15 10.65 -18.63
C GLY A 37 -3.08 11.73 -18.51
N THR A 38 -2.29 11.70 -17.42
CA THR A 38 -1.20 12.65 -17.14
C THR A 38 0.20 12.06 -17.38
N GLN A 39 0.28 10.83 -17.88
CA GLN A 39 1.54 10.11 -18.09
C GLN A 39 1.72 9.73 -19.56
N CYS A 40 2.99 9.67 -19.98
CA CYS A 40 3.37 9.22 -21.31
C CYS A 40 3.66 7.72 -21.29
N TYR A 41 3.20 7.00 -22.32
CA TYR A 41 3.52 5.59 -22.53
C TYR A 41 4.11 5.36 -23.91
N SER A 42 4.93 4.32 -24.04
CA SER A 42 5.55 3.95 -25.31
C SER A 42 4.86 2.72 -25.91
N PRO A 43 4.11 2.87 -27.02
CA PRO A 43 3.57 1.73 -27.75
C PRO A 43 4.65 0.77 -28.25
N PHE A 44 5.87 1.27 -28.47
CA PHE A 44 7.02 0.46 -28.89
C PHE A 44 7.52 -0.49 -27.79
N LEU A 45 7.25 -0.18 -26.52
CA LEU A 45 7.52 -1.07 -25.39
C LEU A 45 6.32 -1.99 -25.08
N GLU A 46 5.38 -2.10 -26.02
CA GLU A 46 4.16 -2.91 -25.89
C GLU A 46 3.29 -2.51 -24.68
N GLN A 47 3.38 -1.24 -24.28
CA GLN A 47 2.54 -0.66 -23.24
C GLN A 47 1.17 -0.28 -23.81
N THR A 48 0.13 -0.46 -23.00
CA THR A 48 -1.26 -0.15 -23.35
C THR A 48 -1.86 0.81 -22.32
N CYS A 49 -2.58 1.82 -22.80
CA CYS A 49 -3.32 2.75 -21.96
C CYS A 49 -4.75 2.26 -21.73
N TYR A 50 -5.15 2.11 -20.47
CA TYR A 50 -6.50 1.78 -20.03
C TYR A 50 -7.06 2.91 -19.17
N HIS A 51 -7.92 3.75 -19.74
CA HIS A 51 -8.60 4.85 -19.01
C HIS A 51 -7.65 5.74 -18.16
N GLY A 52 -6.45 6.05 -18.67
CA GLY A 52 -5.44 6.85 -17.94
C GLY A 52 -4.41 6.03 -17.16
N VAL A 53 -4.55 4.70 -17.10
CA VAL A 53 -3.58 3.78 -16.49
C VAL A 53 -2.73 3.12 -17.57
N VAL A 54 -1.41 3.18 -17.44
CA VAL A 54 -0.48 2.54 -18.37
C VAL A 54 -0.10 1.17 -17.83
N CYS A 55 -0.41 0.11 -18.58
CA CYS A 55 -0.03 -1.26 -18.25
C CYS A 55 0.93 -1.82 -19.31
N ASN A 56 1.81 -2.73 -18.90
CA ASN A 56 2.70 -3.43 -19.82
C ASN A 56 1.97 -4.52 -20.60
N LYS A 57 2.64 -5.09 -21.58
CA LYS A 57 2.10 -6.18 -22.40
C LYS A 57 1.60 -7.34 -21.54
N GLY A 58 0.37 -7.77 -21.80
CA GLY A 58 -0.25 -8.92 -21.13
C GLY A 58 -0.79 -8.61 -19.73
N GLU A 59 -0.61 -7.39 -19.24
CA GLU A 59 -1.27 -6.90 -18.04
C GLU A 59 -2.67 -6.38 -18.34
N ARG A 60 -3.53 -6.39 -17.32
CA ARG A 60 -4.90 -5.90 -17.36
C ARG A 60 -5.08 -4.86 -16.27
N VAL A 61 -6.02 -3.94 -16.44
CA VAL A 61 -6.33 -2.93 -15.42
C VAL A 61 -7.28 -3.46 -14.34
N CYS A 62 -7.03 -3.08 -13.10
CA CYS A 62 -7.88 -3.26 -11.93
C CYS A 62 -7.92 -1.92 -11.16
N GLY A 63 -9.00 -1.15 -11.30
CA GLY A 63 -9.06 0.22 -10.79
C GLY A 63 -7.94 1.10 -11.38
N THR A 64 -6.98 1.51 -10.56
CA THR A 64 -5.82 2.32 -10.94
C THR A 64 -4.52 1.51 -11.10
N GLN A 65 -4.57 0.19 -10.92
CA GLN A 65 -3.41 -0.69 -10.95
C GLN A 65 -3.46 -1.65 -12.13
N CYS A 66 -2.29 -2.15 -12.51
CA CYS A 66 -2.14 -3.21 -13.51
C CYS A 66 -1.88 -4.54 -12.82
N TYR A 67 -2.44 -5.62 -13.36
CA TYR A 67 -2.20 -6.97 -12.87
C TYR A 67 -1.97 -7.96 -14.01
N SER A 68 -1.18 -8.99 -13.73
CA SER A 68 -0.87 -10.06 -14.67
C SER A 68 -1.40 -11.40 -14.19
N SER A 69 -2.40 -11.93 -14.90
CA SER A 69 -2.88 -13.29 -14.64
C SER A 69 -1.82 -14.36 -14.92
N TYR A 70 -0.83 -14.07 -15.78
CA TYR A 70 0.31 -14.95 -16.02
C TYR A 70 1.19 -15.10 -14.77
N LEU A 71 1.36 -14.04 -13.99
CA LEU A 71 2.05 -14.06 -12.69
C LEU A 71 1.15 -14.58 -11.56
N GLY A 72 -0.06 -15.05 -11.88
CA GLY A 72 -1.03 -15.56 -10.91
C GLY A 72 -1.78 -14.47 -10.14
N GLN A 73 -1.72 -13.21 -10.58
CA GLN A 73 -2.48 -12.13 -9.98
C GLN A 73 -3.94 -12.12 -10.47
N GLN A 74 -4.84 -11.63 -9.63
CA GLN A 74 -6.27 -11.52 -9.91
C GLN A 74 -6.80 -10.19 -9.36
N CYS A 75 -7.61 -9.50 -10.16
CA CYS A 75 -8.38 -8.35 -9.68
C CYS A 75 -9.58 -8.86 -8.87
N VAL A 76 -9.61 -8.56 -7.57
CA VAL A 76 -10.69 -8.99 -6.67
C VAL A 76 -11.72 -7.90 -6.42
N ASP A 77 -11.33 -6.62 -6.56
CA ASP A 77 -12.25 -5.48 -6.50
C ASP A 77 -11.79 -4.43 -7.50
N ASN A 78 -12.53 -4.30 -8.62
CA ASN A 78 -12.18 -3.35 -9.67
C ASN A 78 -12.45 -1.89 -9.27
N ASN A 79 -13.40 -1.64 -8.37
CA ASN A 79 -13.72 -0.28 -7.93
C ASN A 79 -12.65 0.26 -6.99
N LYS A 80 -12.10 -0.62 -6.14
CA LYS A 80 -11.01 -0.28 -5.22
C LYS A 80 -9.62 -0.54 -5.80
N GLY A 81 -9.53 -1.16 -6.97
CA GLY A 81 -8.26 -1.53 -7.59
C GLY A 81 -7.45 -2.56 -6.79
N ILE A 82 -8.14 -3.51 -6.14
CA ILE A 82 -7.48 -4.50 -5.29
C ILE A 82 -7.09 -5.70 -6.14
N VAL A 83 -5.78 -5.97 -6.17
CA VAL A 83 -5.18 -7.10 -6.86
C VAL A 83 -4.60 -8.05 -5.82
N CYS A 84 -5.05 -9.30 -5.84
CA CYS A 84 -4.51 -10.37 -5.01
C CYS A 84 -3.63 -11.32 -5.82
N GLY A 85 -2.65 -11.91 -5.17
CA GLY A 85 -1.83 -12.98 -5.72
C GLY A 85 -2.58 -14.31 -5.84
N LYS A 86 -1.84 -15.32 -6.32
CA LYS A 86 -2.39 -16.65 -6.57
C LYS A 86 -2.80 -17.31 -5.25
N GLY A 87 -4.09 -17.66 -5.14
CA GLY A 87 -4.62 -18.34 -3.95
C GLY A 87 -4.83 -17.42 -2.74
N GLU A 88 -4.55 -16.13 -2.87
CA GLU A 88 -4.92 -15.14 -1.87
C GLU A 88 -6.42 -14.83 -1.90
N LYS A 89 -6.94 -14.42 -0.75
CA LYS A 89 -8.34 -14.04 -0.53
C LYS A 89 -8.42 -12.61 -0.04
N LEU A 90 -9.54 -11.94 -0.28
CA LEU A 90 -9.78 -10.58 0.18
C LEU A 90 -10.34 -10.57 1.61
N CYS A 91 -9.70 -9.85 2.53
CA CYS A 91 -10.16 -9.61 3.90
C CYS A 91 -10.85 -8.24 3.97
N ALA A 92 -12.10 -8.21 4.42
CA ALA A 92 -12.96 -7.02 4.57
C ALA A 92 -12.93 -6.01 3.39
N GLY A 93 -12.64 -6.48 2.17
CA GLY A 93 -12.61 -5.61 1.01
C GLY A 93 -11.47 -4.59 1.00
N THR A 94 -10.37 -4.83 1.74
CA THR A 94 -9.24 -3.89 1.85
C THR A 94 -7.90 -4.53 1.53
N ARG A 95 -7.66 -5.77 1.97
CA ARG A 95 -6.33 -6.39 1.86
C ARG A 95 -6.40 -7.88 1.56
N CYS A 96 -5.48 -8.35 0.72
CA CYS A 96 -5.33 -9.76 0.39
C CYS A 96 -4.58 -10.50 1.51
N TYR A 97 -4.95 -11.77 1.75
CA TYR A 97 -4.28 -12.66 2.69
C TYR A 97 -4.18 -14.08 2.14
N SER A 98 -3.17 -14.81 2.60
CA SER A 98 -2.93 -16.20 2.18
C SER A 98 -2.91 -17.16 3.37
N THR A 99 -3.88 -18.08 3.40
CA THR A 99 -3.89 -19.17 4.39
C THR A 99 -2.70 -20.12 4.22
N PHE A 100 -2.13 -20.19 3.01
CA PHE A 100 -0.92 -20.96 2.73
C PHE A 100 0.31 -20.37 3.44
N HIS A 101 0.40 -19.04 3.50
CA HIS A 101 1.46 -18.33 4.24
C HIS A 101 1.18 -18.21 5.75
N GLY A 102 0.14 -18.87 6.26
CA GLY A 102 -0.19 -18.83 7.68
C GLY A 102 -1.09 -17.65 8.07
N GLN A 103 -1.67 -16.91 7.13
CA GLN A 103 -2.53 -15.77 7.47
C GLN A 103 -4.00 -16.17 7.63
N GLN A 104 -4.73 -15.38 8.40
CA GLN A 104 -6.17 -15.49 8.62
C GLN A 104 -6.80 -14.10 8.64
N CYS A 105 -8.08 -14.01 8.29
CA CYS A 105 -8.85 -12.78 8.38
C CYS A 105 -9.77 -12.88 9.60
N ILE A 106 -9.53 -12.06 10.62
CA ILE A 106 -10.31 -12.01 11.86
C ILE A 106 -10.91 -10.61 11.97
N ASP A 107 -12.25 -10.52 11.98
CA ASP A 107 -12.99 -9.24 12.07
C ASP A 107 -12.53 -8.16 11.07
N GLY A 108 -12.12 -8.58 9.87
CA GLY A 108 -11.62 -7.70 8.82
C GLY A 108 -10.15 -7.28 8.93
N ILE A 109 -9.41 -7.87 9.86
CA ILE A 109 -7.98 -7.66 10.08
C ILE A 109 -7.24 -8.92 9.64
N VAL A 110 -6.16 -8.76 8.88
CA VAL A 110 -5.29 -9.87 8.49
C VAL A 110 -4.29 -10.13 9.60
N CYS A 111 -4.39 -11.30 10.23
CA CYS A 111 -3.52 -11.75 11.31
C CYS A 111 -2.73 -13.00 10.89
N GLU A 112 -1.59 -13.25 11.53
CA GLU A 112 -0.90 -14.53 11.41
C GLU A 112 -1.62 -15.62 12.22
N ARG A 113 -1.36 -16.88 11.89
CA ARG A 113 -1.99 -18.04 12.53
C ARG A 113 -1.66 -18.06 14.01
N GLY A 114 -2.71 -18.09 14.84
CA GLY A 114 -2.58 -18.10 16.30
C GLY A 114 -2.54 -16.71 16.96
N GLU A 115 -2.54 -15.64 16.16
CA GLU A 115 -2.75 -14.29 16.68
C GLU A 115 -4.24 -13.99 16.91
N ILE A 116 -4.48 -13.00 17.77
CA ILE A 116 -5.81 -12.51 18.18
C ILE A 116 -5.88 -11.02 17.89
N THR A 117 -7.08 -10.48 17.64
CA THR A 117 -7.29 -9.05 17.40
C THR A 117 -7.22 -8.23 18.69
N CYS A 118 -6.66 -7.02 18.58
CA CYS A 118 -6.59 -5.99 19.61
C CYS A 118 -6.80 -4.63 18.94
N GLY A 119 -8.04 -4.14 18.93
CA GLY A 119 -8.38 -2.98 18.10
C GLY A 119 -8.22 -3.32 16.62
N ASN A 120 -7.40 -2.55 15.92
CA ASN A 120 -7.16 -2.66 14.47
C ASN A 120 -5.88 -3.44 14.11
N GLN A 121 -5.31 -4.16 15.07
CA GLN A 121 -4.06 -4.92 14.90
C GLN A 121 -4.19 -6.30 15.55
N CYS A 122 -3.25 -7.18 15.23
CA CYS A 122 -3.18 -8.52 15.79
C CYS A 122 -2.05 -8.58 16.82
N PHE A 123 -2.20 -9.44 17.82
CA PHE A 123 -1.16 -9.73 18.79
C PHE A 123 -1.07 -11.22 19.08
N ASN A 124 0.11 -11.65 19.51
CA ASN A 124 0.40 -13.03 19.83
C ASN A 124 0.66 -13.20 21.34
N PRO A 125 -0.30 -13.77 22.11
CA PRO A 125 -0.11 -14.00 23.54
C PRO A 125 1.01 -15.01 23.84
N LEU A 126 1.36 -15.89 22.90
CA LEU A 126 2.38 -16.93 23.09
C LEU A 126 3.80 -16.36 23.16
N ILE A 127 4.05 -15.21 22.54
CA ILE A 127 5.36 -14.51 22.62
C ILE A 127 5.38 -13.45 23.73
N GLY A 128 4.37 -13.46 24.61
CA GLY A 128 4.27 -12.51 25.72
C GLY A 128 3.79 -11.12 25.28
N GLN A 129 2.94 -11.02 24.26
CA GLN A 129 2.15 -9.79 24.04
C GLN A 129 0.82 -9.85 24.80
N GLN A 130 0.27 -8.68 25.09
CA GLN A 130 -1.04 -8.50 25.71
C GLN A 130 -1.77 -7.33 25.05
N CYS A 131 -3.10 -7.39 25.05
CA CYS A 131 -3.94 -6.29 24.58
C CYS A 131 -4.41 -5.45 25.76
N LEU A 132 -4.06 -4.16 25.79
CA LEU A 132 -4.52 -3.19 26.77
C LEU A 132 -5.28 -2.08 26.03
N SER A 133 -6.59 -2.00 26.18
CA SER A 133 -7.45 -0.99 25.54
C SER A 133 -7.14 -0.73 24.05
N ALA A 134 -7.13 -1.80 23.24
CA ALA A 134 -6.82 -1.77 21.80
C ALA A 134 -5.35 -1.45 21.43
N ILE A 135 -4.44 -1.41 22.41
CA ILE A 135 -3.00 -1.23 22.21
C ILE A 135 -2.28 -2.53 22.58
N VAL A 136 -1.38 -2.97 21.69
CA VAL A 136 -0.58 -4.17 21.91
C VAL A 136 0.67 -3.83 22.69
N CYS A 137 0.80 -4.41 23.88
CA CYS A 137 1.94 -4.21 24.77
C CYS A 137 2.69 -5.51 25.00
N ALA A 138 3.97 -5.42 25.36
CA ALA A 138 4.66 -6.58 25.91
C ALA A 138 4.12 -6.93 27.30
N LYS A 139 4.30 -8.18 27.73
CA LYS A 139 3.91 -8.67 29.06
C LYS A 139 4.53 -7.78 30.13
N ASN A 140 3.74 -7.46 31.15
CA ASN A 140 4.09 -6.58 32.28
C ASN A 140 4.29 -5.09 31.94
N GLN A 141 4.10 -4.67 30.69
CA GLN A 141 3.96 -3.25 30.38
C GLN A 141 2.56 -2.74 30.78
N LEU A 142 2.48 -1.45 31.05
CA LEU A 142 1.26 -0.72 31.38
C LEU A 142 0.98 0.34 30.31
N LEU A 143 -0.24 0.87 30.30
CA LEU A 143 -0.60 1.98 29.41
C LEU A 143 -0.21 3.33 29.99
N CYS A 144 0.40 4.17 29.16
CA CYS A 144 0.57 5.60 29.36
C CYS A 144 -0.12 6.34 28.22
N GLY A 145 -1.39 6.69 28.40
CA GLY A 145 -2.20 7.21 27.28
C GLY A 145 -2.37 6.16 26.18
N ASP A 146 -1.77 6.39 25.02
CA ASP A 146 -1.88 5.58 23.80
C ASP A 146 -0.69 4.65 23.52
N HIS A 147 0.28 4.58 24.44
CA HIS A 147 1.46 3.74 24.30
C HIS A 147 1.76 2.93 25.56
N CYS A 148 2.57 1.90 25.40
CA CYS A 148 3.00 1.03 26.48
C CYS A 148 4.26 1.57 27.13
N TYR A 149 4.36 1.44 28.46
CA TYR A 149 5.59 1.72 29.19
C TYR A 149 5.89 0.60 30.19
N ASN A 150 7.17 0.45 30.54
CA ASN A 150 7.69 -0.55 31.45
C ASN A 150 8.25 0.11 32.72
N PRO A 151 7.48 0.19 33.81
CA PRO A 151 7.97 0.75 35.08
C PRO A 151 9.11 -0.09 35.69
N GLN A 152 9.17 -1.39 35.40
CA GLN A 152 10.24 -2.28 35.89
C GLN A 152 11.58 -2.00 35.20
N ALA A 153 11.55 -1.42 34.00
CA ALA A 153 12.73 -0.93 33.29
C ALA A 153 13.07 0.53 33.63
N GLY A 154 12.42 1.12 34.64
CA GLY A 154 12.62 2.52 35.04
C GLY A 154 11.94 3.55 34.13
N GLN A 155 11.05 3.13 33.22
CA GLN A 155 10.30 4.08 32.40
C GLN A 155 9.22 4.78 33.22
N GLN A 156 9.07 6.08 33.01
CA GLN A 156 8.08 6.91 33.68
C GLN A 156 7.02 7.36 32.68
N CYS A 157 5.76 7.30 33.11
CA CYS A 157 4.63 7.79 32.33
C CYS A 157 4.37 9.26 32.65
N HIS A 158 4.40 10.12 31.63
CA HIS A 158 4.03 11.52 31.74
C HIS A 158 2.97 11.85 30.68
N ILE A 159 1.73 12.04 31.12
CA ILE A 159 0.64 12.50 30.25
C ILE A 159 0.64 14.03 30.33
N ALA A 160 1.17 14.68 29.29
CA ALA A 160 1.03 16.12 29.15
C ALA A 160 -0.43 16.44 28.86
N THR A 161 -1.14 17.06 29.80
CA THR A 161 -2.45 17.64 29.52
C THR A 161 -2.27 18.79 28.53
N PRO A 162 -2.98 18.80 27.37
CA PRO A 162 -3.00 19.97 26.52
C PRO A 162 -3.61 21.14 27.31
N ARG A 163 -2.90 22.27 27.34
CA ARG A 163 -3.38 23.54 27.91
C ARG A 163 -4.43 24.16 27.00
#